data_AF-A0A7W7PW00-F1
#
_entry.id   AF-A0A7W7PW00-F1
#
_cell.length_a   1.000
_cell.length_b   1.000
_cell.length_c   1.000
_cell.angle_alpha   90.00
_cell.angle_beta   90.00
_cell.angle_gamma   90.00
#
_symmetry.space_group_name_H-M   'P 1'
#
loop_
_entity.id
_entity.type
_entity.pdbx_description
1 polymer ?
#
loop_
_entity_poly.entity_id
_entity_poly.type
_entity_poly.pdbx_seq_one_letter_code
_entity_poly.pdbx_strand_id
1 'polypeptide(L)'
;MTDRPETFLAHLRTAAVGVLERFPAELRPEIYALSFRIWRVDDDDRRPYVAIGYNTESQYERERYPDDDGEVRWNYAYWLLEGFETLGNVPEDPVGSQVYVEEVRRLGAWYDGEFDLDRLLDDEDVAARAELLRAHFCDAVIDLARHLHADGVIECILGRPLPVVVFDMARPGWEVHATEAANPPALVEDFMTWQLAAGEI
;
A
#
# COMPACT_ATOMS: atom_id res chain seq x y z
N MET A 1 -28.41 -19.87 0.98
CA MET A 1 -27.52 -18.74 0.69
C MET A 1 -26.17 -19.33 0.41
N THR A 2 -25.75 -19.36 -0.86
CA THR A 2 -24.40 -19.79 -1.24
C THR A 2 -23.44 -18.69 -0.78
N ASP A 3 -22.69 -18.96 0.28
CA ASP A 3 -21.53 -18.15 0.65
C ASP A 3 -20.62 -18.07 -0.57
N ARG A 4 -20.40 -16.87 -1.11
CA ARG A 4 -19.30 -16.68 -2.04
C ARG A 4 -18.01 -16.85 -1.22
N PRO A 5 -17.03 -17.62 -1.70
CA PRO A 5 -15.73 -17.69 -1.03
C PRO A 5 -15.16 -16.27 -0.95
N GLU A 6 -14.62 -15.93 0.22
CA GLU A 6 -13.93 -14.67 0.45
C GLU A 6 -12.75 -14.53 -0.53
N THR A 7 -12.68 -13.39 -1.21
CA THR A 7 -11.55 -13.06 -2.09
C THR A 7 -10.50 -12.27 -1.31
N PHE A 8 -9.26 -12.26 -1.79
CA PHE A 8 -8.21 -11.49 -1.12
C PHE A 8 -8.56 -9.99 -1.02
N LEU A 9 -9.12 -9.42 -2.09
CA LEU A 9 -9.57 -8.03 -2.08
C LEU A 9 -10.73 -7.76 -1.12
N ALA A 10 -11.66 -8.71 -0.93
CA ALA A 10 -12.76 -8.55 0.04
C ALA A 10 -12.24 -8.56 1.49
N HIS A 11 -11.28 -9.44 1.78
CA HIS A 11 -10.57 -9.46 3.06
C HIS A 11 -9.85 -8.14 3.30
N LEU A 12 -9.04 -7.67 2.33
CA LEU A 12 -8.31 -6.39 2.44
C LEU A 12 -9.24 -5.23 2.78
N ARG A 13 -10.40 -5.13 2.11
CA ARG A 13 -11.38 -4.06 2.37
C ARG A 13 -11.91 -4.10 3.80
N THR A 14 -12.31 -5.28 4.25
CA THR A 14 -12.86 -5.47 5.61
C THR A 14 -11.80 -5.17 6.67
N ALA A 15 -10.59 -5.70 6.49
CA ALA A 15 -9.51 -5.52 7.44
C ALA A 15 -9.02 -4.07 7.50
N ALA A 16 -8.88 -3.39 6.35
CA ALA A 16 -8.44 -2.00 6.28
C ALA A 16 -9.38 -1.03 7.02
N VAL A 17 -10.69 -1.24 6.97
CA VAL A 17 -11.66 -0.46 7.78
C VAL A 17 -11.29 -0.55 9.26
N GLY A 18 -11.05 -1.76 9.75
CA GLY A 18 -10.66 -1.98 11.15
C GLY A 18 -9.34 -1.31 11.50
N VAL A 19 -8.35 -1.31 10.60
CA VAL A 19 -7.07 -0.60 10.80
C VAL A 19 -7.31 0.91 10.96
N LEU A 20 -8.08 1.51 10.04
CA LEU A 20 -8.39 2.94 10.10
C LEU A 20 -9.16 3.32 11.38
N GLU A 21 -10.10 2.48 11.82
CA GLU A 21 -10.85 2.69 13.07
C GLU A 21 -9.96 2.69 14.32
N ARG A 22 -8.84 1.97 14.28
CA ARG A 22 -7.88 1.86 15.39
C ARG A 22 -6.81 2.96 15.39
N PHE A 23 -6.78 3.84 14.39
CA PHE A 23 -5.88 4.99 14.44
C PHE A 23 -6.14 5.85 15.69
N PRO A 24 -5.08 6.30 16.39
CA PRO A 24 -5.21 7.09 17.62
C PRO A 24 -6.09 8.32 17.41
N ALA A 25 -7.15 8.46 18.20
CA ALA A 25 -8.17 9.49 18.01
C ALA A 25 -7.57 10.90 18.09
N GLU A 26 -6.60 11.08 18.97
CA GLU A 26 -5.84 12.31 19.17
C GLU A 26 -5.01 12.73 17.94
N LEU A 27 -4.57 11.78 17.12
CA LEU A 27 -3.75 12.06 15.94
C LEU A 27 -4.57 12.28 14.68
N ARG A 28 -5.82 11.80 14.61
CA ARG A 28 -6.68 11.95 13.39
C ARG A 28 -6.75 13.39 12.86
N PRO A 29 -6.87 14.44 13.70
CA PRO A 29 -6.87 15.80 13.21
C PRO A 29 -5.55 16.20 12.52
N GLU A 30 -4.43 15.60 12.88
CA GLU A 30 -3.10 15.87 12.32
C GLU A 30 -2.80 15.09 11.04
N ILE A 31 -3.54 14.03 10.74
CA ILE A 31 -3.25 13.15 9.59
C ILE A 31 -3.50 13.91 8.29
N TYR A 32 -2.47 14.14 7.48
CA TYR A 32 -2.63 14.80 6.18
C TYR A 32 -2.61 13.84 4.98
N ALA A 33 -2.07 12.64 5.17
CA ALA A 33 -2.04 11.59 4.15
C ALA A 33 -2.06 10.21 4.81
N LEU A 34 -2.68 9.25 4.14
CA LEU A 34 -2.56 7.83 4.45
C LEU A 34 -1.38 7.25 3.67
N SER A 35 -0.66 6.32 4.30
CA SER A 35 0.47 5.60 3.68
C SER A 35 0.10 4.15 3.44
N PHE A 36 0.10 3.73 2.18
CA PHE A 36 -0.05 2.33 1.78
C PHE A 36 1.31 1.85 1.31
N ARG A 37 2.13 1.40 2.27
CA ARG A 37 3.48 0.92 1.99
C ARG A 37 3.45 -0.56 1.65
N ILE A 38 3.76 -0.88 0.40
CA ILE A 38 3.95 -2.25 -0.06
C ILE A 38 5.37 -2.71 0.26
N TRP A 39 5.48 -3.93 0.80
CA TRP A 39 6.74 -4.63 0.98
C TRP A 39 6.53 -6.15 0.95
N ARG A 40 7.61 -6.90 1.10
CA ARG A 40 7.59 -8.37 1.11
C ARG A 40 8.52 -8.93 2.18
N VAL A 41 8.09 -10.00 2.84
CA VAL A 41 8.91 -10.64 3.87
C VAL A 41 10.06 -11.38 3.22
N ASP A 42 11.28 -11.16 3.72
CA ASP A 42 12.51 -11.81 3.24
C ASP A 42 12.75 -11.64 1.73
N ASP A 43 12.32 -10.51 1.15
CA ASP A 43 12.41 -10.26 -0.30
C ASP A 43 11.69 -11.31 -1.17
N ASP A 44 10.68 -12.00 -0.64
CA ASP A 44 9.93 -13.03 -1.34
C ASP A 44 8.58 -12.50 -1.87
N ASP A 45 8.42 -12.41 -3.20
CA ASP A 45 7.17 -11.96 -3.84
C ASP A 45 5.95 -12.84 -3.53
N ARG A 46 6.16 -14.03 -2.94
CA ARG A 46 5.06 -14.88 -2.42
C ARG A 46 4.53 -14.40 -1.09
N ARG A 47 5.26 -13.54 -0.37
CA ARG A 47 4.93 -13.05 0.98
C ARG A 47 4.76 -11.51 1.01
N PRO A 48 3.93 -10.92 0.13
CA PRO A 48 3.74 -9.47 0.12
C PRO A 48 2.80 -9.03 1.23
N TYR A 49 2.96 -7.78 1.64
CA TYR A 49 2.03 -7.10 2.52
C TYR A 49 1.96 -5.60 2.22
N VAL A 50 0.85 -4.99 2.63
CA VAL A 50 0.70 -3.54 2.73
C VAL A 50 0.64 -3.16 4.20
N ALA A 51 1.52 -2.25 4.62
CA ALA A 51 1.39 -1.58 5.91
C ALA A 51 0.50 -0.35 5.71
N ILE A 52 -0.63 -0.31 6.41
CA ILE A 52 -1.59 0.80 6.35
C ILE A 52 -1.28 1.75 7.49
N GLY A 53 -0.70 2.90 7.15
CA GLY A 53 -0.35 3.94 8.11
C GLY A 53 -0.86 5.31 7.71
N TYR A 54 -0.26 6.31 8.34
CA TYR A 54 -0.59 7.72 8.15
C TYR A 54 0.65 8.58 8.35
N ASN A 55 0.62 9.78 7.79
CA ASN A 55 1.55 10.84 8.12
C ASN A 55 0.85 12.06 8.72
N THR A 56 1.55 12.78 9.60
CA THR A 56 0.98 13.85 10.43
C THR A 56 1.66 15.18 10.19
N GLU A 57 0.93 16.28 10.39
CA GLU A 57 1.50 17.63 10.32
C GLU A 57 2.67 17.79 11.31
N SER A 58 2.58 17.19 12.51
CA SER A 58 3.71 17.18 13.47
C SER A 58 4.95 16.45 12.96
N GLN A 59 4.78 15.36 12.21
CA GLN A 59 5.90 14.67 11.56
C GLN A 59 6.55 15.57 10.50
N TYR A 60 5.73 16.16 9.63
CA TYR A 60 6.21 17.09 8.61
C TYR A 60 6.98 18.26 9.24
N GLU A 61 6.43 18.91 10.26
CA GLU A 61 7.08 20.02 10.97
C GLU A 61 8.40 19.62 11.65
N ARG A 62 8.52 18.37 12.09
CA ARG A 62 9.74 17.87 12.73
C ARG A 62 10.88 17.64 11.74
N GLU A 63 10.56 17.11 10.58
CA GLU A 63 11.56 16.73 9.56
C GLU A 63 11.89 17.89 8.61
N ARG A 64 10.98 18.87 8.44
CA ARG A 64 11.18 19.95 7.47
C ARG A 64 12.37 20.84 7.82
N TYR A 65 13.05 21.31 6.78
CA TYR A 65 14.14 22.28 6.87
C TYR A 65 13.76 23.59 6.16
N PRO A 66 14.53 24.69 6.37
CA PRO A 66 14.38 25.88 5.56
C PRO A 66 14.57 25.55 4.08
N ASP A 67 13.67 26.03 3.23
CA ASP A 67 13.63 25.79 1.78
C ASP A 67 13.16 24.38 1.34
N ASP A 68 12.45 23.64 2.20
CA ASP A 68 11.68 22.46 1.79
C ASP A 68 10.61 22.85 0.74
N ASP A 69 10.67 22.21 -0.43
CA ASP A 69 9.78 22.46 -1.57
C ASP A 69 8.58 21.50 -1.63
N GLY A 70 8.34 20.76 -0.55
CA GLY A 70 7.37 19.67 -0.47
C GLY A 70 8.02 18.29 -0.37
N GLU A 71 9.34 18.19 -0.49
CA GLU A 71 10.08 16.93 -0.36
C GLU A 71 9.75 16.22 0.96
N VAL A 72 9.85 16.88 2.10
CA VAL A 72 9.54 16.27 3.41
C VAL A 72 8.06 15.86 3.50
N ARG A 73 7.17 16.59 2.83
CA ARG A 73 5.73 16.32 2.88
C ARG A 73 5.35 15.10 2.04
N TRP A 74 5.98 14.89 0.91
CA TRP A 74 5.51 13.92 -0.08
C TRP A 74 6.47 12.77 -0.37
N ASN A 75 7.73 12.88 0.02
CA ASN A 75 8.69 11.79 -0.07
C ASN A 75 8.55 10.86 1.15
N TYR A 76 8.22 9.60 0.87
CA TYR A 76 8.02 8.57 1.90
C TYR A 76 9.27 8.30 2.77
N ALA A 77 10.46 8.75 2.35
CA ALA A 77 11.69 8.68 3.13
C ALA A 77 11.62 9.46 4.47
N TYR A 78 10.73 10.46 4.57
CA TYR A 78 10.55 11.29 5.77
C TYR A 78 9.33 10.90 6.61
N TRP A 79 8.62 9.84 6.20
CA TRP A 79 7.33 9.49 6.77
C TRP A 79 7.46 8.56 7.98
N LEU A 80 6.40 8.47 8.77
CA LEU A 80 6.24 7.40 9.73
C LEU A 80 6.10 6.08 8.96
N LEU A 81 6.97 5.10 9.28
CA LEU A 81 7.01 3.80 8.60
C LEU A 81 6.86 2.61 9.57
N GLU A 82 6.87 2.85 10.88
CA GLU A 82 6.86 1.78 11.88
C GLU A 82 5.58 1.79 12.72
N GLY A 83 5.27 0.64 13.33
CA GLY A 83 4.13 0.51 14.24
C GLY A 83 2.76 0.39 13.57
N PHE A 84 2.72 0.22 12.24
CA PHE A 84 1.48 0.07 11.48
C PHE A 84 1.10 -1.41 11.29
N GLU A 85 -0.20 -1.64 11.25
CA GLU A 85 -0.76 -2.96 10.95
C GLU A 85 -0.49 -3.35 9.49
N THR A 86 -0.17 -4.62 9.28
CA THR A 86 0.17 -5.20 7.98
C THR A 86 -0.93 -6.14 7.52
N LEU A 87 -1.33 -6.02 6.25
CA LEU A 87 -2.32 -6.90 5.61
C LEU A 87 -1.70 -7.56 4.38
N GLY A 88 -1.96 -8.85 4.18
CA GLY A 88 -1.35 -9.62 3.09
C GLY A 88 -0.98 -11.04 3.50
N ASN A 89 0.07 -11.60 2.87
CA ASN A 89 0.57 -12.93 3.20
C ASN A 89 1.67 -12.88 4.26
N VAL A 90 1.26 -12.53 5.47
CA VAL A 90 2.11 -12.35 6.65
C VAL A 90 1.50 -13.00 7.90
N PRO A 91 2.32 -13.42 8.88
CA PRO A 91 1.81 -14.06 10.11
C PRO A 91 0.78 -13.24 10.89
N GLU A 92 0.88 -11.90 10.83
CA GLU A 92 -0.02 -10.96 11.48
C GLU A 92 -1.43 -10.97 10.86
N ASP A 93 -1.55 -11.41 9.60
CA ASP A 93 -2.81 -11.50 8.85
C ASP A 93 -3.05 -12.94 8.36
N PRO A 94 -3.46 -13.86 9.25
CA PRO A 94 -3.62 -15.28 8.91
C PRO A 94 -4.75 -15.52 7.90
N VAL A 95 -5.81 -14.70 7.94
CA VAL A 95 -6.91 -14.80 6.97
C VAL A 95 -6.45 -14.32 5.59
N GLY A 96 -5.81 -13.14 5.54
CA GLY A 96 -5.23 -12.60 4.31
C GLY A 96 -4.22 -13.55 3.67
N SER A 97 -3.36 -14.16 4.50
CA SER A 97 -2.41 -15.17 4.06
C SER A 97 -3.08 -16.36 3.38
N GLN A 98 -4.13 -16.90 4.01
CA GLN A 98 -4.85 -18.03 3.44
C GLN A 98 -5.48 -17.66 2.10
N VAL A 99 -6.28 -16.59 2.05
CA VAL A 99 -7.04 -16.24 0.84
C VAL A 99 -6.12 -15.76 -0.29
N TYR A 100 -5.02 -15.06 0.03
CA TYR A 100 -4.01 -14.66 -0.96
C TYR A 100 -3.37 -15.88 -1.62
N VAL A 101 -2.87 -16.83 -0.82
CA VAL A 101 -2.21 -18.04 -1.33
C VAL A 101 -3.17 -18.87 -2.18
N GLU A 102 -4.42 -19.03 -1.75
CA GLU A 102 -5.43 -19.72 -2.55
C GLU A 102 -5.70 -19.01 -3.88
N GLU A 103 -5.76 -17.69 -3.88
CA GLU A 103 -6.03 -16.88 -5.07
C GLU A 103 -4.87 -16.94 -6.08
N VAL A 104 -3.63 -16.70 -5.65
CA VAL A 104 -2.47 -16.71 -6.55
C VAL A 104 -2.14 -18.11 -7.09
N ARG A 105 -2.49 -19.17 -6.35
CA ARG A 105 -2.42 -20.54 -6.85
C ARG A 105 -3.42 -20.79 -7.97
N ARG A 106 -4.66 -20.28 -7.84
CA ARG A 106 -5.67 -20.36 -8.92
C ARG A 106 -5.25 -19.57 -10.16
N LEU A 107 -4.53 -18.46 -9.99
CA LEU A 107 -3.94 -17.67 -11.07
C LEU A 107 -2.73 -18.34 -11.74
N GLY A 108 -2.19 -19.43 -11.16
CA GLY A 108 -0.97 -20.08 -11.66
C GLY A 108 0.31 -19.31 -11.36
N ALA A 109 0.26 -18.30 -10.50
CA ALA A 109 1.40 -17.45 -10.14
C ALA A 109 2.29 -18.07 -9.05
N TRP A 110 1.84 -19.12 -8.36
CA TRP A 110 2.62 -19.76 -7.30
C TRP A 110 3.81 -20.58 -7.84
N TYR A 111 4.94 -20.53 -7.14
CA TYR A 111 6.09 -21.40 -7.38
C TYR A 111 6.69 -21.90 -6.05
N ASP A 112 7.13 -23.16 -6.05
CA ASP A 112 7.65 -23.86 -4.88
C ASP A 112 9.17 -23.72 -4.73
N GLY A 113 9.66 -23.98 -3.52
CA GLY A 113 11.09 -23.89 -3.13
C GLY A 113 11.36 -22.76 -2.15
N GLU A 114 12.56 -22.73 -1.57
CA GLU A 114 13.03 -21.57 -0.81
C GLU A 114 13.22 -20.37 -1.75
N PHE A 115 13.13 -19.15 -1.20
CA PHE A 115 13.46 -17.96 -1.97
C PHE A 115 14.95 -17.98 -2.32
N ASP A 116 15.25 -17.82 -3.60
CA ASP A 116 16.60 -17.84 -4.15
C ASP A 116 16.66 -16.79 -5.26
N LEU A 117 17.50 -15.78 -5.07
CA LEU A 117 17.65 -14.68 -6.01
C LEU A 117 18.29 -15.12 -7.32
N ASP A 118 19.26 -16.03 -7.30
CA ASP A 118 19.90 -16.53 -8.51
C ASP A 118 18.87 -17.29 -9.36
N ARG A 119 18.05 -18.13 -8.71
CA ARG A 119 16.94 -18.80 -9.39
C ARG A 119 15.93 -17.81 -9.96
N LEU A 120 15.57 -16.76 -9.21
CA LEU A 120 14.63 -15.74 -9.69
C LEU A 120 15.17 -15.00 -10.94
N LEU A 121 16.49 -14.81 -11.04
CA LEU A 121 17.12 -14.12 -12.16
C LEU A 121 17.37 -15.05 -13.36
N ASP A 122 17.65 -16.33 -13.13
CA ASP A 122 18.03 -17.29 -14.18
C ASP A 122 16.85 -18.09 -14.75
N ASP A 123 15.77 -18.26 -13.99
CA ASP A 123 14.58 -19.04 -14.40
C ASP A 123 13.45 -18.11 -14.87
N GLU A 124 13.27 -18.00 -16.19
CA GLU A 124 12.25 -17.15 -16.82
C GLU A 124 10.82 -17.47 -16.34
N ASP A 125 10.49 -18.73 -16.05
CA ASP A 125 9.17 -19.11 -15.57
C ASP A 125 8.94 -18.62 -14.13
N VAL A 126 9.97 -18.69 -13.28
CA VAL A 126 9.92 -18.16 -11.90
C VAL A 126 9.84 -16.64 -11.93
N ALA A 127 10.64 -15.97 -12.77
CA ALA A 127 10.61 -14.52 -12.94
C ALA A 127 9.22 -14.03 -13.38
N ALA A 128 8.61 -14.67 -14.39
CA ALA A 128 7.28 -14.32 -14.88
C ALA A 128 6.19 -14.51 -13.80
N ARG A 129 6.31 -15.57 -12.99
CA ARG A 129 5.39 -15.81 -11.87
C ARG A 129 5.56 -14.79 -10.74
N ALA A 130 6.80 -14.44 -10.39
CA ALA A 130 7.08 -13.41 -9.40
C ALA A 130 6.55 -12.04 -9.83
N GLU A 131 6.69 -11.68 -11.11
CA GLU A 131 6.11 -10.45 -11.65
C GLU A 131 4.57 -10.48 -11.58
N LEU A 132 3.95 -11.62 -11.90
CA LEU A 132 2.50 -11.78 -11.78
C LEU A 132 2.02 -11.65 -10.32
N LEU A 133 2.75 -12.22 -9.35
CA LEU A 133 2.44 -12.05 -7.92
C LEU A 133 2.50 -10.58 -7.51
N ARG A 134 3.54 -9.87 -7.95
CA ARG A 134 3.75 -8.45 -7.65
C ARG A 134 2.67 -7.57 -8.26
N ALA A 135 2.38 -7.74 -9.55
CA ALA A 135 1.33 -7.02 -10.25
C ALA A 135 -0.03 -7.24 -9.57
N HIS A 136 -0.38 -8.51 -9.32
CA HIS A 136 -1.65 -8.86 -8.69
C HIS A 136 -1.82 -8.22 -7.29
N PHE A 137 -0.77 -8.24 -6.47
CA PHE A 137 -0.84 -7.61 -5.15
C PHE A 137 -0.96 -6.08 -5.24
N CYS A 138 -0.20 -5.46 -6.13
CA CYS A 138 -0.22 -4.00 -6.30
C CYS A 138 -1.56 -3.49 -6.83
N ASP A 139 -2.14 -4.19 -7.80
CA ASP A 139 -3.49 -3.89 -8.30
C ASP A 139 -4.52 -4.00 -7.17
N ALA A 140 -4.42 -5.02 -6.31
CA ALA A 140 -5.30 -5.17 -5.16
C ALA A 140 -5.18 -4.02 -4.14
N VAL A 141 -3.96 -3.51 -3.90
CA VAL A 141 -3.73 -2.37 -2.99
C VAL A 141 -4.23 -1.04 -3.58
N ILE A 142 -4.02 -0.82 -4.88
CA ILE A 142 -4.59 0.35 -5.58
C ILE A 142 -6.12 0.28 -5.54
N ASP A 143 -6.70 -0.87 -5.86
CA ASP A 143 -8.14 -1.07 -5.82
C ASP A 143 -8.71 -0.93 -4.40
N LEU A 144 -7.98 -1.36 -3.37
CA LEU A 144 -8.35 -1.12 -1.97
C LEU A 144 -8.49 0.37 -1.70
N ALA A 145 -7.47 1.17 -1.99
CA ALA A 145 -7.50 2.63 -1.78
C ALA A 145 -8.67 3.29 -2.52
N ARG A 146 -8.89 2.91 -3.79
CA ARG A 146 -10.02 3.40 -4.59
C ARG A 146 -11.37 3.09 -3.96
N HIS A 147 -11.55 1.89 -3.42
CA HIS A 147 -12.80 1.49 -2.79
C HIS A 147 -13.03 2.23 -1.47
N LEU A 148 -11.98 2.43 -0.66
CA LEU A 148 -12.09 3.19 0.59
C LEU A 148 -12.51 4.64 0.34
N HIS A 149 -12.08 5.24 -0.78
CA HIS A 149 -12.57 6.53 -1.26
C HIS A 149 -14.00 6.46 -1.78
N ALA A 150 -14.30 5.54 -2.70
CA ALA A 150 -15.60 5.43 -3.35
C ALA A 150 -16.74 5.15 -2.36
N ASP A 151 -16.47 4.36 -1.33
CA ASP A 151 -17.43 4.01 -0.28
C ASP A 151 -17.48 5.06 0.85
N GLY A 152 -16.66 6.12 0.78
CA GLY A 152 -16.61 7.20 1.77
C GLY A 152 -16.03 6.79 3.13
N VAL A 153 -15.36 5.65 3.21
CA VAL A 153 -14.83 5.08 4.47
C VAL A 153 -13.80 6.01 5.11
N ILE A 154 -12.87 6.53 4.32
CA ILE A 154 -11.81 7.43 4.80
C ILE A 154 -12.42 8.67 5.45
N GLU A 155 -13.34 9.34 4.75
CA GLU A 155 -14.01 10.53 5.25
C GLU A 155 -14.86 10.23 6.49
N CYS A 156 -15.57 9.10 6.50
CA CYS A 156 -16.39 8.70 7.63
C CYS A 156 -15.58 8.48 8.92
N ILE A 157 -14.41 7.85 8.82
CA ILE A 157 -13.58 7.49 9.99
C ILE A 157 -12.69 8.65 10.44
N LEU A 158 -12.11 9.39 9.49
CA LEU A 158 -11.10 10.42 9.74
C LEU A 158 -11.68 11.84 9.72
N GLY A 159 -12.96 11.98 9.38
CA GLY A 159 -13.71 13.23 9.41
C GLY A 159 -13.46 14.17 8.22
N ARG A 160 -12.64 13.75 7.24
CA ARG A 160 -12.35 14.47 6.00
C ARG A 160 -11.79 13.51 4.94
N PRO A 161 -11.93 13.80 3.65
CA PRO A 161 -11.22 13.06 2.62
C PRO A 161 -9.71 13.29 2.75
N LEU A 162 -8.92 12.24 2.58
CA LEU A 162 -7.46 12.26 2.72
C LEU A 162 -6.82 11.45 1.60
N PRO A 163 -5.76 11.93 0.94
CA PRO A 163 -5.06 11.15 -0.06
C PRO A 163 -4.43 9.90 0.55
N VAL A 164 -4.35 8.85 -0.25
CA VAL A 164 -3.62 7.62 0.03
C VAL A 164 -2.39 7.58 -0.88
N VAL A 165 -1.21 7.80 -0.33
CA VAL A 165 0.04 7.64 -1.09
C VAL A 165 0.41 6.17 -1.07
N VAL A 166 0.42 5.56 -2.26
CA VAL A 166 0.76 4.14 -2.45
C VAL A 166 2.18 4.08 -2.98
N PHE A 167 3.05 3.34 -2.28
CA PHE A 167 4.43 3.19 -2.69
C PHE A 167 4.94 1.78 -2.40
N ASP A 168 5.86 1.32 -3.23
CA ASP A 168 6.54 0.04 -3.10
C ASP A 168 8.01 0.31 -2.86
N MET A 169 8.50 -0.07 -1.70
CA MET A 169 9.89 0.18 -1.30
C MET A 169 10.91 -0.51 -2.23
N ALA A 170 10.49 -1.50 -3.02
CA ALA A 170 11.32 -2.19 -4.00
C ALA A 170 11.24 -1.58 -5.41
N ARG A 171 10.35 -0.59 -5.64
CA ARG A 171 10.17 0.10 -6.93
C ARG A 171 10.01 1.61 -6.75
N PRO A 172 11.12 2.34 -6.46
CA PRO A 172 11.11 3.80 -6.44
C PRO A 172 10.63 4.40 -7.77
N GLY A 173 9.87 5.49 -7.70
CA GLY A 173 9.23 6.18 -8.84
C GLY A 173 7.88 5.58 -9.25
N TRP A 174 7.56 4.34 -8.88
CA TRP A 174 6.25 3.72 -9.20
C TRP A 174 5.10 4.36 -8.41
N GLU A 175 5.40 4.98 -7.27
CA GLU A 175 4.44 5.65 -6.40
C GLU A 175 3.65 6.76 -7.10
N VAL A 176 4.20 7.40 -8.14
CA VAL A 176 3.48 8.43 -8.89
C VAL A 176 2.27 7.83 -9.59
N HIS A 177 2.49 6.75 -10.35
CA HIS A 177 1.43 6.03 -11.03
C HIS A 177 0.44 5.42 -10.03
N ALA A 178 0.95 4.75 -9.00
CA ALA A 178 0.11 4.06 -8.03
C ALA A 178 -0.78 5.03 -7.24
N THR A 179 -0.23 6.17 -6.82
CA THR A 179 -0.95 7.20 -6.07
C THR A 179 -1.98 7.91 -6.96
N GLU A 180 -1.64 8.23 -8.20
CA GLU A 180 -2.62 8.79 -9.15
C GLU A 180 -3.79 7.82 -9.39
N ALA A 181 -3.51 6.54 -9.62
CA ALA A 181 -4.54 5.53 -9.86
C ALA A 181 -5.41 5.24 -8.63
N ALA A 182 -4.85 5.39 -7.43
CA ALA A 182 -5.51 5.06 -6.16
C ALA A 182 -6.52 6.11 -5.68
N ASN A 183 -6.43 7.35 -6.16
CA ASN A 183 -7.12 8.49 -5.54
C ASN A 183 -8.04 9.24 -6.51
N PRO A 184 -9.10 9.90 -5.98
CA PRO A 184 -9.75 11.00 -6.69
C PRO A 184 -8.71 12.08 -7.06
N PRO A 185 -8.69 12.60 -8.30
CA PRO A 185 -7.66 13.54 -8.75
C PRO A 185 -7.47 14.75 -7.83
N ALA A 186 -8.58 15.32 -7.34
CA ALA A 186 -8.57 16.50 -6.47
C ALA A 186 -7.83 16.28 -5.13
N LEU A 187 -7.65 15.05 -4.66
CA LEU A 187 -6.96 14.78 -3.38
C LEU A 187 -5.44 14.68 -3.53
N VAL A 188 -4.95 14.45 -4.74
CA VAL A 188 -3.52 14.25 -5.01
C VAL A 188 -2.89 15.39 -5.82
N GLU A 189 -3.62 16.48 -6.08
CA GLU A 189 -3.11 17.63 -6.84
C GLU A 189 -1.79 18.17 -6.27
N ASP A 190 -1.70 18.33 -4.95
CA ASP A 190 -0.48 18.82 -4.28
C ASP A 190 0.69 17.83 -4.42
N PHE A 191 0.42 16.54 -4.28
CA PHE A 191 1.42 15.48 -4.47
C PHE A 191 1.93 15.45 -5.91
N MET A 192 1.03 15.49 -6.90
CA MET A 192 1.39 15.48 -8.32
C MET A 192 2.13 16.75 -8.73
N THR A 193 1.76 17.91 -8.16
CA THR A 193 2.47 19.17 -8.38
C THR A 193 3.91 19.09 -7.88
N TRP A 194 4.12 18.50 -6.70
CA TRP A 194 5.47 18.28 -6.19
C TRP A 194 6.27 17.30 -7.06
N GLN A 195 5.69 16.17 -7.47
CA GLN A 195 6.38 15.20 -8.34
C GLN A 195 6.82 15.81 -9.68
N LEU A 196 6.00 16.69 -10.28
CA LEU A 196 6.37 17.46 -11.48
C LEU A 196 7.54 18.42 -11.22
N ALA A 197 7.57 19.07 -10.04
CA ALA A 197 8.65 19.98 -9.68
C ALA A 197 9.98 19.25 -9.41
N ALA A 198 9.90 18.04 -8.84
CA ALA A 198 11.04 17.16 -8.58
C ALA A 198 11.61 16.52 -9.87
N GLY A 199 10.87 16.56 -10.98
CA GLY A 199 11.28 15.97 -12.26
C GLY A 199 11.03 14.46 -12.37
N GLU A 200 10.13 13.93 -11.54
CA GLU A 200 9.77 12.51 -11.49
C GLU A 200 8.64 12.17 -12.50
N ILE A 201 7.93 13.19 -13.01
CA ILE A 201 6.95 13.11 -14.12
C ILE A 201 6.99 14.32 -15.03
#